data_AF-A0A5E4C391-F1
#
_entry.id   AF-A0A5E4C391-F1
#
_cell.length_a   1.000
_cell.length_b   1.000
_cell.length_c   1.000
_cell.angle_alpha   90.00
_cell.angle_beta   90.00
_cell.angle_gamma   90.00
#
_symmetry.space_group_name_H-M   'P 1'
#
loop_
_entity.id
_entity.type
_entity.pdbx_description
1 polymer ?
#
loop_
_entity_poly.entity_id
_entity_poly.type
_entity_poly.pdbx_seq_one_letter_code
_entity_poly.pdbx_strand_id
1 'polypeptide(L)' 'GQSRARRHGQCCEECVSPFGSCTSNGIVRYQDEMWKGSACEFCVCDRGQVSCQTGECAKVECAQ' A
#
# COMPACT_ATOMS: atom_id res chain seq x y z
N GLY A 1 -1.22 -29.77 -12.96
CA GLY A 1 -1.55 -28.38 -12.56
C GLY A 1 -1.73 -28.37 -11.07
N GLN A 2 -0.89 -27.66 -10.32
CA GLN A 2 -0.99 -27.63 -8.86
C GLN A 2 -2.07 -26.63 -8.46
N SER A 3 -3.19 -27.14 -7.98
CA SER A 3 -4.30 -26.36 -7.44
C SER A 3 -3.87 -25.77 -6.10
N ARG A 4 -3.44 -24.50 -6.08
CA ARG A 4 -3.16 -23.80 -4.82
C ARG A 4 -4.46 -23.62 -4.06
N ALA A 5 -4.57 -24.29 -2.90
CA ALA A 5 -5.73 -24.22 -2.04
C ALA A 5 -5.99 -22.77 -1.60
N ARG A 6 -7.19 -22.26 -1.91
CA ARG A 6 -7.65 -20.95 -1.44
C ARG A 6 -8.22 -21.13 -0.03
N ARG A 7 -7.50 -20.72 1.01
CA ARG A 7 -8.10 -20.54 2.34
C ARG A 7 -9.17 -19.44 2.23
N HIS A 8 -10.37 -19.74 2.72
CA HIS A 8 -11.46 -18.77 2.73
C HIS A 8 -11.07 -17.57 3.60
N GLY A 9 -11.06 -16.36 3.02
CA GLY A 9 -10.99 -15.10 3.76
C GLY A 9 -9.61 -14.58 4.15
N GLN A 10 -8.50 -15.24 3.82
CA GLN A 10 -7.15 -14.74 4.10
C GLN A 10 -6.20 -14.97 2.91
N CYS A 11 -5.47 -13.93 2.53
CA CYS A 11 -4.43 -14.01 1.52
C CYS A 11 -3.19 -14.66 2.15
N CYS A 12 -2.77 -15.82 1.64
CA CYS A 12 -1.61 -16.55 2.14
C CYS A 12 -0.32 -15.88 1.67
N GLU A 13 0.69 -15.78 2.53
CA GLU A 13 2.05 -15.31 2.19
C GLU A 13 2.71 -16.11 1.05
N GLU A 14 2.30 -17.35 0.83
CA GLU A 14 2.77 -18.17 -0.30
C GLU A 14 2.08 -17.82 -1.63
N CYS A 15 0.86 -17.27 -1.57
CA CYS A 15 0.05 -16.87 -2.73
C CYS A 15 0.40 -15.47 -3.22
N VAL A 16 0.77 -14.58 -2.30
CA VAL A 16 1.35 -13.27 -2.63
C VAL A 16 2.82 -13.51 -2.89
N SER A 17 3.30 -13.25 -4.12
CA SER A 17 4.74 -13.30 -4.37
C SER A 17 5.47 -12.42 -3.35
N PRO A 18 6.53 -12.89 -2.67
CA PRO A 18 7.31 -12.05 -1.75
C PRO A 18 7.91 -10.80 -2.44
N PHE A 19 7.99 -10.85 -3.77
CA PHE A 19 8.36 -9.74 -4.66
C PHE A 19 7.28 -8.65 -4.79
N GLY A 20 6.11 -8.82 -4.18
CA GLY A 20 4.97 -7.90 -4.28
C GLY A 20 4.52 -7.32 -2.94
N SER A 21 5.25 -7.51 -1.83
CA SER A 21 4.88 -6.95 -0.53
C SER A 21 5.95 -6.00 0.00
N CYS A 22 5.51 -4.94 0.68
CA CYS A 22 6.36 -3.95 1.31
C CYS A 22 6.22 -4.02 2.83
N THR A 23 7.29 -3.71 3.58
CA THR A 23 7.19 -3.57 5.04
C THR A 23 7.35 -2.09 5.39
N SER A 24 6.31 -1.50 5.99
CA SER A 24 6.33 -0.11 6.45
C SER A 24 5.97 -0.06 7.94
N ASN A 25 6.88 0.45 8.77
CA ASN A 25 6.70 0.52 10.24
C ASN A 25 6.29 -0.82 10.89
N GLY A 26 6.84 -1.94 10.40
CA GLY A 26 6.50 -3.28 10.90
C GLY A 26 5.17 -3.84 10.40
N ILE A 27 4.43 -3.13 9.54
CA ILE A 27 3.20 -3.59 8.92
C ILE A 27 3.51 -4.05 7.49
N VAL A 28 3.09 -5.27 7.16
CA VAL A 28 3.17 -5.80 5.79
C VAL A 28 2.06 -5.18 4.95
N ARG A 29 2.43 -4.57 3.84
CA ARG A 29 1.57 -3.92 2.85
C ARG A 29 1.66 -4.68 1.54
N TYR A 30 0.53 -4.88 0.89
CA TYR A 30 0.45 -5.63 -0.36
C TYR A 30 0.68 -4.72 -1.57
N GLN A 31 1.02 -5.32 -2.71
CA GLN A 31 1.17 -4.61 -3.97
C GLN A 31 -0.08 -3.75 -4.25
N ASP A 32 0.14 -2.51 -4.68
CA ASP A 32 -0.88 -1.52 -5.01
C ASP A 32 -1.74 -1.08 -3.81
N GLU A 33 -1.43 -1.54 -2.59
CA GLU A 33 -2.06 -1.03 -1.38
C GLU A 33 -1.64 0.43 -1.16
N MET A 34 -2.62 1.30 -0.93
CA MET A 34 -2.41 2.70 -0.59
C MET A 34 -2.77 2.97 0.87
N TRP A 35 -1.98 3.79 1.55
CA TRP A 35 -2.24 4.17 2.93
C TRP A 35 -1.77 5.59 3.26
N LYS A 36 -2.30 6.14 4.36
CA LYS A 36 -1.84 7.42 4.90
C LYS A 36 -0.55 7.21 5.71
N GLY A 37 0.53 7.87 5.31
CA GLY A 37 1.77 7.96 6.09
C GLY A 37 1.64 9.03 7.19
N SER A 38 1.00 10.16 6.85
CA SER A 38 0.69 11.25 7.77
C SER A 38 -0.62 11.95 7.37
N ALA A 39 -0.91 13.11 7.96
CA ALA A 39 -2.11 13.90 7.63
C ALA A 39 -2.15 14.31 6.14
N CYS A 40 -0.99 14.59 5.55
CA CYS A 40 -0.84 15.06 4.18
C CYS A 40 0.05 14.14 3.34
N GLU A 41 0.35 12.91 3.77
CA GLU A 41 1.22 12.00 3.03
C GLU A 41 0.50 10.69 2.74
N PHE A 42 0.62 10.23 1.50
CA PHE A 42 0.04 8.99 1.00
C PHE A 42 1.15 8.12 0.43
N CYS A 43 1.16 6.85 0.83
CA CYS A 43 2.14 5.88 0.39
C CYS A 43 1.47 4.75 -0.39
N VAL A 44 2.22 4.15 -1.32
CA VAL A 44 1.83 2.98 -2.09
C VAL A 44 2.96 1.95 -2.10
N CYS A 45 2.61 0.68 -2.10
CA CYS A 45 3.56 -0.40 -2.33
C CYS A 45 3.63 -0.76 -3.81
N ASP A 46 4.71 -0.38 -4.50
CA ASP A 46 4.96 -0.76 -5.90
C ASP A 46 6.07 -1.82 -5.94
N ARG A 47 5.70 -3.06 -6.27
CA ARG A 47 6.64 -4.19 -6.47
C ARG A 47 7.72 -4.32 -5.36
N GLY A 48 7.30 -4.22 -4.10
CA GLY A 48 8.19 -4.34 -2.93
C GLY A 48 8.87 -3.04 -2.49
N GLN A 49 8.67 -1.94 -3.20
CA GLN A 49 9.13 -0.61 -2.79
C GLN A 49 7.96 0.25 -2.27
N VAL A 50 8.16 0.87 -1.12
CA VAL A 50 7.25 1.90 -0.61
C VAL A 50 7.57 3.23 -1.30
N SER A 51 6.59 3.81 -1.99
CA SER A 51 6.67 5.15 -2.57
C SER A 51 5.66 6.06 -1.87
N CYS A 52 6.11 7.17 -1.30
CA CYS A 52 5.26 8.13 -0.58
C CYS A 52 5.23 9.47 -1.31
N GLN A 53 4.08 10.12 -1.31
CA GLN A 53 3.82 11.41 -1.93
C GLN A 53 3.08 12.31 -0.94
N THR A 54 3.55 13.55 -0.81
CA THR A 54 2.89 14.58 -0.01
C THR A 54 1.76 15.19 -0.83
N GLY A 55 0.52 15.06 -0.35
CA GLY A 55 -0.64 15.74 -0.89
C GLY A 55 -0.54 17.24 -0.63
N GLU A 56 -0.67 18.02 -1.70
CA GLU A 56 -0.79 19.47 -1.62
C GLU A 56 -2.25 19.87 -1.49
N CYS A 57 -2.53 20.85 -0.64
CA CYS A 57 -3.84 21.46 -0.57
C CYS A 57 -4.09 22.30 -1.84
N ALA A 58 -5.34 22.33 -2.31
CA ALA A 58 -5.73 23.30 -3.32
C ALA A 58 -5.42 24.71 -2.84
N LYS A 59 -4.84 25.54 -3.70
CA LYS A 59 -4.68 26.97 -3.40
C LYS A 59 -6.06 27.60 -3.36
N VAL A 60 -6.40 28.17 -2.22
CA VAL A 60 -7.65 28.90 -2.02
C VAL A 60 -7.32 30.37 -1.79
N GLU A 61 -8.07 31.25 -2.44
CA GLU A 61 -8.05 32.69 -2.15
C GLU A 61 -9.00 32.93 -0.97
N CYS A 62 -8.56 33.70 0.04
CA CYS A 62 -9.43 34.08 1.14
C CYS A 62 -10.52 35.04 0.64
N ALA A 63 -11.77 34.83 1.05
CA ALA A 63 -12.82 35.81 0.84
C ALA A 63 -12.51 37.05 1.71
N GLN A 64 -12.42 38.21 1.06
CA GLN A 64 -12.08 39.50 1.68
C GLN A 64 -13.22 40.03 2.54
#